data_AF-A0A0F9PJC1-F1
#
_entry.id   AF-A0A0F9PJC1-F1
#
_cell.length_a   1.000
_cell.length_b   1.000
_cell.length_c   1.000
_cell.angle_alpha   90.00
_cell.angle_beta   90.00
_cell.angle_gamma   90.00
#
_symmetry.space_group_name_H-M   'P 1'
#
loop_
_entity.id
_entity.type
_entity.pdbx_description
1 polymer ?
#
loop_
_entity_poly.entity_id
_entity_poly.type
_entity_poly.pdbx_seq_one_letter_code
_entity_poly.pdbx_strand_id
1 'polypeptide(L)'
;TGDAIINKSGYTYVQPTFMLPEFNEAKLLKTFQKLRDMEDKLDSISLAHFGVWKDADFKTVLDEMEEFHFRAKNSIIQWFKENLSSREITLKYFETYIPNSKIVEYGLLDNLEMNIKWLIEGLKGSGFI
;
A
#
# COMPACT_ATOMS: atom_id res chain seq x y z
N THR A 1 9.84 11.75 4.14
CA THR A 1 8.66 10.89 3.84
C THR A 1 8.67 10.58 2.35
N GLY A 2 8.18 9.41 1.97
CA GLY A 2 8.36 8.81 0.65
C GLY A 2 7.31 7.72 0.43
N ASP A 3 7.64 6.59 -0.21
CA ASP A 3 6.73 5.43 -0.37
C ASP A 3 6.48 4.66 0.93
N ALA A 4 6.94 5.19 2.06
CA ALA A 4 7.12 4.49 3.33
C ALA A 4 5.82 4.25 4.13
N ILE A 5 4.67 4.73 3.66
CA ILE A 5 3.45 4.86 4.48
C ILE A 5 2.23 4.29 3.77
N ILE A 6 1.72 5.00 2.76
CA ILE A 6 0.66 4.58 1.85
C ILE A 6 0.86 5.40 0.57
N ASN A 7 0.58 4.84 -0.61
CA ASN A 7 0.43 5.65 -1.83
C ASN A 7 -1.06 5.88 -2.11
N LYS A 8 -1.66 6.95 -1.57
CA LYS A 8 -3.06 7.33 -1.87
C LYS A 8 -3.09 8.37 -2.99
N SER A 9 -3.61 8.05 -4.17
CA SER A 9 -3.81 9.05 -5.24
C SER A 9 -5.17 9.74 -5.09
N GLY A 10 -5.28 10.97 -5.61
CA GLY A 10 -6.56 11.66 -5.83
C GLY A 10 -7.54 10.90 -6.76
N TYR A 11 -7.13 9.73 -7.27
CA TYR A 11 -7.91 8.79 -8.07
C TYR A 11 -7.94 7.40 -7.39
N THR A 12 -8.34 7.37 -6.11
CA THR A 12 -8.58 6.15 -5.30
C THR A 12 -7.54 5.04 -5.46
N TYR A 13 -6.29 5.37 -5.72
CA TYR A 13 -5.21 4.39 -5.81
C TYR A 13 -4.60 4.27 -4.42
N VAL A 14 -4.52 3.09 -3.84
CA VAL A 14 -3.89 2.85 -2.54
C VAL A 14 -2.91 1.70 -2.72
N GLN A 15 -1.64 1.85 -2.32
CA GLN A 15 -0.66 0.74 -2.31
C GLN A 15 -0.01 0.59 -0.95
N PRO A 16 0.24 -0.65 -0.50
CA PRO A 16 0.98 -0.91 0.73
C PRO A 16 2.49 -0.89 0.48
N THR A 17 3.25 -0.69 1.56
CA THR A 17 4.70 -0.48 1.50
C THR A 17 5.46 -1.76 1.84
N PHE A 18 5.79 -2.59 0.83
CA PHE A 18 6.71 -3.74 1.04
C PHE A 18 7.46 -4.18 -0.23
N MET A 19 7.92 -3.21 -1.04
CA MET A 19 8.48 -3.48 -2.37
C MET A 19 9.94 -3.95 -2.43
N LEU A 20 10.69 -3.92 -1.32
CA LEU A 20 12.14 -4.16 -1.35
C LEU A 20 12.53 -5.56 -0.82
N PRO A 21 13.57 -6.21 -1.38
CA PRO A 21 14.09 -7.49 -0.87
C PRO A 21 14.55 -7.41 0.59
N GLU A 22 14.93 -6.22 1.07
CA GLU A 22 15.32 -5.95 2.45
C GLU A 22 14.15 -5.46 3.31
N PHE A 23 12.90 -5.64 2.86
CA PHE A 23 11.72 -5.23 3.61
C PHE A 23 11.74 -5.87 5.00
N ASN A 24 11.55 -5.02 6.01
CA ASN A 24 11.50 -5.43 7.40
C ASN A 24 10.23 -4.86 8.01
N GLU A 25 9.22 -5.73 8.13
CA GLU A 25 7.91 -5.35 8.65
C GLU A 25 8.01 -4.72 10.04
N ALA A 26 8.87 -5.23 10.93
CA ALA A 26 9.04 -4.65 12.26
C ALA A 26 9.58 -3.21 12.21
N LYS A 27 10.44 -2.86 11.24
CA LYS A 27 10.87 -1.47 11.02
C LYS A 27 9.73 -0.59 10.48
N LEU A 28 8.88 -1.13 9.61
CA LEU A 28 7.70 -0.42 9.12
C LEU A 28 6.72 -0.13 10.26
N LEU A 29 6.39 -1.13 11.08
CA LEU A 29 5.49 -0.96 12.23
C LEU A 29 6.03 0.06 13.25
N LYS A 30 7.34 0.07 13.50
CA LYS A 30 7.99 1.13 14.31
C LYS A 30 7.82 2.52 13.70
N THR A 31 7.82 2.62 12.37
CA THR A 31 7.58 3.88 11.66
C THR A 31 6.14 4.32 11.79
N PHE A 32 5.17 3.40 11.62
CA PHE A 32 3.75 3.66 11.86
C PHE A 32 3.49 4.13 13.29
N GLN A 33 4.06 3.45 14.28
CA GLN A 33 3.91 3.86 15.67
C GLN A 33 4.50 5.26 15.92
N LYS A 34 5.71 5.53 15.40
CA LYS A 34 6.34 6.84 15.55
C LYS A 34 5.50 7.97 14.93
N LEU A 35 4.82 7.72 13.81
CA LEU A 35 3.94 8.70 13.18
C LEU A 35 2.70 8.98 14.04
N ARG A 36 2.08 7.94 14.62
CA ARG A 36 0.96 8.10 15.57
C ARG A 36 1.39 8.85 16.83
N ASP A 37 2.55 8.55 17.39
CA ASP A 37 3.10 9.26 18.55
C ASP A 37 3.40 10.76 18.27
N MET A 38 3.40 11.16 17.00
CA MET A 38 3.60 12.54 16.55
C MET A 38 2.30 13.21 16.08
N GLU A 39 1.14 12.57 16.21
CA GLU A 39 -0.15 13.10 15.75
C GLU A 39 -0.41 14.50 16.33
N ASP A 40 -0.21 14.71 17.62
CA ASP A 40 -0.41 16.02 18.27
C ASP A 40 0.63 17.09 17.87
N LYS A 41 1.65 16.72 17.12
CA LYS A 41 2.78 17.57 16.71
C LYS A 41 2.80 17.87 15.21
N LEU A 42 1.94 17.22 14.44
CA LEU A 42 1.88 17.30 12.99
C LEU A 42 0.45 17.59 12.56
N ASP A 43 0.28 18.54 11.65
CA ASP A 43 -1.01 18.83 11.02
C ASP A 43 -1.11 18.21 9.62
N SER A 44 -0.02 17.63 9.13
CA SER A 44 0.10 17.22 7.74
C SER A 44 1.19 16.17 7.50
N ILE A 45 1.02 15.43 6.40
CA ILE A 45 2.00 14.48 5.90
C ILE A 45 2.18 14.62 4.39
N SER A 46 3.44 14.65 3.94
CA SER A 46 3.78 14.62 2.52
C SER A 46 4.23 13.21 2.16
N LEU A 47 3.56 12.55 1.21
CA LEU A 47 3.92 11.20 0.74
C LEU A 47 4.82 11.30 -0.50
N ALA A 48 5.56 10.24 -0.88
CA ALA A 48 6.42 10.25 -2.09
C ALA A 48 5.65 10.66 -3.34
N HIS A 49 4.40 10.23 -3.38
CA HIS A 49 3.49 10.53 -4.44
C HIS A 49 2.25 11.22 -3.87
N PHE A 50 1.63 12.08 -4.70
CA PHE A 50 0.29 12.61 -4.47
C PHE A 50 0.16 13.69 -3.38
N GLY A 51 1.26 14.35 -3.03
CA GLY A 51 1.23 15.67 -2.38
C GLY A 51 1.14 15.64 -0.86
N VAL A 52 0.56 16.70 -0.30
CA VAL A 52 0.47 16.95 1.14
C VAL A 52 -0.97 16.73 1.60
N TRP A 53 -1.15 15.86 2.58
CA TRP A 53 -2.41 15.54 3.23
C TRP A 53 -2.46 16.29 4.55
N LYS A 54 -3.57 16.97 4.87
CA LYS A 54 -3.68 17.85 6.04
C LYS A 54 -4.90 17.51 6.89
N ASP A 55 -4.89 17.95 8.15
CA ASP A 55 -6.07 17.93 9.03
C ASP A 55 -6.73 16.54 9.12
N ALA A 56 -8.01 16.42 8.78
CA ALA A 56 -8.76 15.15 8.84
C ALA A 56 -8.20 14.07 7.92
N ASP A 57 -7.66 14.46 6.76
CA ASP A 57 -7.04 13.55 5.81
C ASP A 57 -5.74 12.95 6.36
N PHE A 58 -4.97 13.75 7.10
CA PHE A 58 -3.78 13.28 7.80
C PHE A 58 -4.14 12.26 8.90
N LYS A 59 -5.16 12.54 9.71
CA LYS A 59 -5.64 11.61 10.76
C LYS A 59 -6.09 10.27 10.16
N THR A 60 -6.87 10.33 9.09
CA THR A 60 -7.34 9.12 8.37
C THR A 60 -6.16 8.26 7.91
N VAL A 61 -5.09 8.87 7.40
CA VAL A 61 -3.87 8.12 7.00
C VAL A 61 -3.22 7.44 8.21
N LEU A 62 -3.11 8.13 9.35
CA LEU A 62 -2.52 7.55 10.56
C LEU A 62 -3.33 6.37 11.12
N ASP A 63 -4.66 6.48 11.06
CA ASP A 63 -5.57 5.44 11.56
C ASP A 63 -5.56 4.21 10.66
N GLU A 64 -5.52 4.41 9.33
CA GLU A 64 -5.69 3.32 8.37
C GLU A 64 -4.40 2.64 7.92
N MET A 65 -3.23 3.29 8.01
CA MET A 65 -1.98 2.81 7.37
C MET A 65 -1.58 1.39 7.76
N GLU A 66 -1.68 1.07 9.05
CA GLU A 66 -1.27 -0.24 9.54
C GLU A 66 -2.29 -1.33 9.19
N GLU A 67 -3.58 -1.04 9.37
CA GLU A 67 -4.64 -1.97 9.02
C GLU A 67 -4.65 -2.25 7.52
N PHE A 68 -4.53 -1.20 6.70
CA PHE A 68 -4.46 -1.34 5.25
C PHE A 68 -3.25 -2.16 4.82
N HIS A 69 -2.06 -1.89 5.38
CA HIS A 69 -0.85 -2.68 5.13
C HIS A 69 -1.10 -4.17 5.36
N PHE A 70 -1.61 -4.55 6.54
CA PHE A 70 -1.84 -5.95 6.86
C PHE A 70 -2.92 -6.60 6.00
N ARG A 71 -4.04 -5.92 5.75
CA ARG A 71 -5.11 -6.46 4.89
C ARG A 71 -4.60 -6.72 3.48
N ALA A 72 -4.00 -5.72 2.84
CA ALA A 72 -3.48 -5.85 1.49
C ALA A 72 -2.38 -6.93 1.41
N LYS A 73 -1.46 -6.96 2.37
CA LYS A 73 -0.42 -8.00 2.48
C LYS A 73 -1.02 -9.40 2.56
N ASN A 74 -1.93 -9.62 3.50
CA ASN A 74 -2.51 -10.93 3.75
C ASN A 74 -3.34 -11.42 2.56
N SER A 75 -4.07 -10.53 1.89
CA SER A 75 -4.81 -10.88 0.68
C SER A 75 -3.89 -11.27 -0.48
N ILE A 76 -2.79 -10.53 -0.72
CA ILE A 76 -1.81 -10.91 -1.75
C ILE A 76 -1.17 -12.27 -1.44
N ILE A 77 -0.80 -12.53 -0.19
CA ILE A 77 -0.27 -13.84 0.26
C ILE A 77 -1.29 -14.95 0.00
N GLN A 78 -2.55 -14.73 0.38
CA GLN A 78 -3.62 -15.71 0.20
C GLN A 78 -3.81 -16.02 -1.30
N TRP A 79 -3.99 -14.99 -2.12
CA TRP A 79 -4.22 -15.14 -3.56
C TRP A 79 -3.03 -15.78 -4.27
N PHE A 80 -1.80 -15.50 -3.83
CA PHE A 80 -0.61 -16.20 -4.32
C PHE A 80 -0.63 -17.69 -3.96
N LYS A 81 -1.00 -18.05 -2.72
CA LYS A 81 -1.12 -19.45 -2.27
C LYS A 81 -2.27 -20.21 -2.94
N GLU A 82 -3.27 -19.50 -3.45
CA GLU A 82 -4.34 -20.03 -4.31
C GLU A 82 -3.86 -20.30 -5.76
N ASN A 83 -2.56 -20.15 -6.05
CA ASN A 83 -1.95 -20.30 -7.39
C ASN A 83 -2.52 -19.33 -8.45
N LEU A 84 -3.00 -18.16 -8.02
CA LEU A 84 -3.45 -17.14 -8.97
C LEU A 84 -2.27 -16.47 -9.67
N SER A 85 -2.45 -16.15 -10.95
CA SER A 85 -1.48 -15.37 -11.73
C SER A 85 -1.38 -13.92 -11.22
N SER A 86 -0.29 -13.23 -11.53
CA SER A 86 -0.14 -11.80 -11.22
C SER A 86 -1.31 -10.96 -11.76
N ARG A 87 -1.87 -11.35 -12.92
CA ARG A 87 -3.01 -10.66 -13.51
C ARG A 87 -4.29 -10.85 -12.70
N GLU A 88 -4.57 -12.08 -12.27
CA GLU A 88 -5.74 -12.38 -11.44
C GLU A 88 -5.66 -11.71 -10.06
N ILE A 89 -4.46 -11.73 -9.44
CA ILE A 89 -4.18 -11.01 -8.20
C ILE A 89 -4.41 -9.50 -8.37
N THR A 90 -3.98 -8.94 -9.51
CA THR A 90 -4.16 -7.52 -9.85
C THR A 90 -5.63 -7.13 -9.96
N LEU A 91 -6.43 -7.94 -10.64
CA LEU A 91 -7.87 -7.71 -10.77
C LEU A 91 -8.57 -7.80 -9.42
N LYS A 92 -8.26 -8.83 -8.62
CA LYS A 92 -8.78 -8.96 -7.25
C LYS A 92 -8.38 -7.79 -6.36
N TYR A 93 -7.15 -7.33 -6.45
CA TYR A 93 -6.67 -6.15 -5.72
C TYR A 93 -7.47 -4.90 -6.12
N PHE A 94 -7.65 -4.69 -7.43
CA PHE A 94 -8.42 -3.57 -7.95
C PHE A 94 -9.85 -3.59 -7.40
N GLU A 95 -10.56 -4.71 -7.54
CA GLU A 95 -11.94 -4.89 -7.09
C GLU A 95 -12.08 -4.75 -5.55
N THR A 96 -11.08 -5.19 -4.80
CA THR A 96 -11.14 -5.22 -3.32
C THR A 96 -10.82 -3.87 -2.70
N TYR A 97 -9.77 -3.19 -3.17
CA TYR A 97 -9.20 -2.03 -2.46
C TYR A 97 -9.42 -0.71 -3.18
N ILE A 98 -9.54 -0.74 -4.50
CA ILE A 98 -9.61 0.47 -5.32
C ILE A 98 -10.69 0.40 -6.42
N PRO A 99 -11.91 -0.13 -6.14
CA PRO A 99 -12.90 -0.44 -7.17
C PRO A 99 -13.39 0.79 -7.94
N ASN A 100 -13.30 1.97 -7.33
CA ASN A 100 -13.72 3.24 -7.93
C ASN A 100 -12.57 3.95 -8.67
N SER A 101 -11.42 3.30 -8.84
CA SER A 101 -10.27 3.93 -9.48
C SER A 101 -10.44 3.99 -10.99
N LYS A 102 -10.15 5.16 -11.56
CA LYS A 102 -10.13 5.41 -13.01
C LYS A 102 -8.91 4.83 -13.73
N ILE A 103 -8.08 4.09 -13.00
CA ILE A 103 -6.92 3.35 -13.49
C ILE A 103 -7.23 2.54 -14.76
N VAL A 104 -8.42 1.91 -14.83
CA VAL A 104 -8.84 1.13 -16.01
C VAL A 104 -9.18 2.06 -17.19
N GLU A 105 -9.91 3.15 -16.94
CA GLU A 105 -10.25 4.17 -17.95
C GLU A 105 -8.98 4.76 -18.61
N TYR A 106 -7.91 4.89 -17.83
CA TYR A 106 -6.62 5.43 -18.29
C TYR A 106 -5.64 4.37 -18.81
N GLY A 107 -6.02 3.09 -18.90
CA GLY A 107 -5.15 2.03 -19.39
C GLY A 107 -3.94 1.74 -18.47
N LEU A 108 -4.05 2.02 -17.18
CA LEU A 108 -2.95 1.89 -16.20
C LEU A 108 -2.97 0.55 -15.44
N LEU A 109 -3.80 -0.40 -15.87
CA LEU A 109 -3.92 -1.71 -15.21
C LEU A 109 -2.61 -2.50 -15.25
N ASP A 110 -1.82 -2.36 -16.31
CA ASP A 110 -0.52 -3.02 -16.44
C ASP A 110 0.53 -2.43 -15.47
N ASN A 111 0.41 -1.14 -15.15
CA ASN A 111 1.24 -0.52 -14.10
C ASN A 111 0.85 -1.06 -12.72
N LEU A 112 -0.45 -1.27 -12.46
CA LEU A 112 -0.87 -1.94 -11.22
C LEU A 112 -0.33 -3.37 -11.17
N GLU A 113 -0.37 -4.11 -12.28
CA GLU A 113 0.18 -5.46 -12.34
C GLU A 113 1.69 -5.50 -12.07
N MET A 114 2.45 -4.57 -12.64
CA MET A 114 3.88 -4.41 -12.35
C MET A 114 4.12 -4.21 -10.84
N ASN A 115 3.32 -3.37 -10.20
CA ASN A 115 3.42 -3.14 -8.76
C ASN A 115 3.06 -4.39 -7.95
N ILE A 116 2.01 -5.12 -8.33
CA ILE A 116 1.64 -6.39 -7.69
C ILE A 116 2.77 -7.41 -7.81
N LYS A 117 3.46 -7.48 -8.95
CA LYS A 117 4.65 -8.34 -9.12
C LYS A 117 5.75 -7.94 -8.14
N TRP A 118 6.05 -6.65 -8.00
CA TRP A 118 7.06 -6.19 -7.03
C TRP A 118 6.67 -6.51 -5.58
N LEU A 119 5.39 -6.39 -5.23
CA LEU A 119 4.90 -6.76 -3.90
C LEU A 119 5.07 -8.27 -3.64
N ILE A 120 4.75 -9.11 -4.63
CA ILE A 120 4.96 -10.57 -4.53
C ILE A 120 6.46 -10.90 -4.36
N GLU A 121 7.34 -10.28 -5.15
CA GLU A 121 8.79 -10.50 -5.02
C GLU A 121 9.34 -10.00 -3.68
N GLY A 122 8.84 -8.87 -3.16
CA GLY A 122 9.16 -8.39 -1.82
C GLY A 122 8.75 -9.37 -0.72
N LEU A 123 7.57 -9.99 -0.85
CA LEU A 123 7.08 -11.01 0.08
C LEU A 123 7.94 -12.29 0.04
N LYS A 124 8.35 -12.74 -1.15
CA LYS A 124 9.29 -13.86 -1.32
C LYS A 124 10.64 -13.56 -0.68
N GLY A 125 11.22 -12.39 -1.00
CA GLY A 125 12.52 -11.96 -0.45
C GLY A 125 12.52 -11.83 1.07
N SER A 126 11.36 -11.50 1.65
CA SER A 126 11.17 -11.35 3.10
C SER A 126 10.76 -12.65 3.82
N GLY A 127 10.56 -13.76 3.09
CA GLY A 127 10.19 -15.06 3.67
C GLY A 127 8.73 -15.18 4.13
N PHE A 128 7.82 -14.37 3.59
CA PHE A 128 6.37 -14.49 3.89
C PHE A 128 5.65 -15.51 3.01
N ILE A 129 6.19 -15.79 1.81
CA ILE A 129 5.72 -16.79 0.83
C ILE A 129 6.90 -17.48 0.15
#